data_AF-A0A914JTS7-F1
#
_entry.id   AF-A0A914JTS7-F1
#
_cell.length_a   1.000
_cell.length_b   1.000
_cell.length_c   1.000
_cell.angle_alpha   90.00
_cell.angle_beta   90.00
_cell.angle_gamma   90.00
#
_symmetry.space_group_name_H-M   'P 1'
#
loop_
_entity.id
_entity.type
_entity.pdbx_description
1 polymer ?
#
loop_
_entity_poly.entity_id
_entity_poly.type
_entity_poly.pdbx_seq_one_letter_code
_entity_poly.pdbx_strand_id
1 'polypeptide(L)'
;MEWIRNYLQRKQDQSTVSYSRFGRPGEEEDERPPPTQIFVAPFDENAPEFKVFCGWHIERGAASLAIFGMSMVVIFFISTFFEFNWYHHQRGVDISALLGLFTYLALGVLVHYYVLYGIKKQTAYYLLPFIVVYSVVLTGEGVAFIGVMVKIFETPEPNQPSFIGILFALIVTILVQTLMLMIVLRCREYLSLKANHAMEIRIAEKGKTQNPAMEIVVAGKNSPESSTSQDQPPTQPTPHISSIENPVFGV
;
A
#
# COMPACT_ATOMS: atom_id res chain seq x y z
N MET A 1 -3.44 21.48 -6.47
CA MET A 1 -3.66 21.67 -5.02
C MET A 1 -4.82 20.80 -4.51
N GLU A 2 -5.98 20.79 -5.17
CA GLU A 2 -7.15 19.99 -4.73
C GLU A 2 -6.92 18.48 -4.69
N TRP A 3 -6.21 17.92 -5.67
CA TRP A 3 -5.83 16.49 -5.65
C TRP A 3 -4.99 16.11 -4.42
N ILE A 4 -4.04 16.97 -4.02
CA ILE A 4 -3.20 16.75 -2.84
C ILE A 4 -4.06 16.83 -1.57
N ARG A 5 -4.95 17.82 -1.48
CA ARG A 5 -5.90 17.93 -0.35
C ARG A 5 -6.79 16.69 -0.25
N ASN A 6 -7.38 16.26 -1.37
CA ASN A 6 -8.26 15.09 -1.40
C ASN A 6 -7.51 13.77 -1.15
N TYR A 7 -6.21 13.71 -1.46
CA TYR A 7 -5.34 12.59 -1.11
C TYR A 7 -5.01 12.57 0.38
N LEU A 8 -4.62 13.73 0.94
CA LEU A 8 -4.32 13.87 2.37
C LEU A 8 -5.56 13.61 3.23
N GLN A 9 -6.70 14.13 2.81
CA GLN A 9 -7.98 13.94 3.50
C GLN A 9 -8.40 12.47 3.49
N ARG A 10 -8.28 11.76 2.36
CA ARG A 10 -8.50 10.30 2.32
C ARG A 10 -7.52 9.51 3.18
N LYS A 11 -6.23 9.85 3.20
CA LYS A 11 -5.25 9.20 4.09
C LYS A 11 -5.57 9.42 5.58
N GLN A 12 -6.02 10.61 5.93
CA GLN A 12 -6.45 10.96 7.28
C GLN A 12 -7.71 10.16 7.68
N ASP A 13 -8.71 10.12 6.80
CA ASP A 13 -9.98 9.44 7.08
C ASP A 13 -9.81 7.91 7.13
N GLN A 14 -8.89 7.34 6.35
CA GLN A 14 -8.57 5.90 6.35
C GLN A 14 -7.82 5.40 7.59
N SER A 15 -7.35 6.28 8.48
CA SER A 15 -6.50 5.90 9.63
C SER A 15 -7.00 6.44 10.98
N THR A 16 -8.18 7.07 11.01
CA THR A 16 -8.69 7.70 12.22
C THR A 16 -9.87 6.91 12.78
N VAL A 17 -9.62 6.12 13.82
CA VAL A 17 -10.68 5.73 14.75
C VAL A 17 -10.91 6.91 15.68
N SER A 18 -11.91 7.75 15.38
CA SER A 18 -12.24 8.90 16.21
C SER A 18 -13.07 8.45 17.42
N TYR A 19 -12.47 8.56 18.60
CA TYR A 19 -13.21 8.55 19.87
C TYR A 19 -13.42 10.01 20.29
N SER A 20 -14.67 10.43 20.45
CA SER A 20 -14.96 11.74 21.04
C SER A 20 -14.59 11.70 22.53
N ARG A 21 -13.39 12.18 22.89
CA ARG A 21 -12.85 12.08 24.27
C ARG A 21 -12.16 13.35 24.81
N PHE A 22 -12.28 14.50 24.14
CA PHE A 22 -11.67 15.73 24.66
C PHE A 22 -12.72 16.78 25.02
N GLY A 23 -13.09 16.80 26.30
CA GLY A 23 -13.74 17.93 26.94
C GLY A 23 -12.80 19.12 27.08
N ARG A 24 -13.36 20.33 27.19
CA ARG A 24 -12.59 21.55 27.44
C ARG A 24 -11.98 21.51 28.84
N PRO A 25 -10.85 22.21 29.09
CA PRO A 25 -10.26 22.27 30.44
C PRO A 25 -11.28 22.89 31.41
N GLY A 26 -11.72 22.15 32.42
CA GLY A 26 -12.68 22.60 33.45
C GLY A 26 -13.91 21.73 33.67
N GLU A 27 -14.14 20.69 32.85
CA GLU A 27 -15.19 19.69 33.10
C GLU A 27 -14.61 18.55 33.96
N GLU A 28 -14.68 18.69 35.29
CA GLU A 28 -14.49 17.59 36.24
C GLU A 28 -15.81 16.77 36.26
N GLU A 29 -15.69 15.46 36.07
CA GLU A 29 -16.79 14.49 35.85
C GLU A 29 -17.39 14.52 34.44
N ASP A 30 -16.77 13.72 33.56
CA ASP A 30 -17.30 13.43 32.22
C ASP A 30 -18.54 12.52 32.33
N GLU A 31 -19.72 13.10 32.60
CA GLU A 31 -21.02 12.42 32.61
C GLU A 31 -21.49 11.98 31.21
N ARG A 32 -20.68 12.17 30.16
CA ARG A 32 -21.05 11.77 28.80
C ARG A 32 -21.16 10.24 28.71
N PRO A 33 -22.19 9.73 28.00
CA PRO A 33 -22.37 8.30 27.85
C PRO A 33 -21.12 7.69 27.19
N PRO A 34 -20.76 6.43 27.56
CA PRO A 34 -19.60 5.76 26.99
C PRO A 34 -19.72 5.74 25.46
N PRO A 35 -18.59 5.88 24.73
CA PRO A 35 -18.61 6.03 23.28
C PRO A 35 -19.38 4.87 22.64
N THR A 36 -20.51 5.20 22.00
CA THR A 36 -21.45 4.23 21.42
C THR A 36 -21.16 3.94 19.96
N GLN A 37 -20.23 4.65 19.30
CA GLN A 37 -20.03 4.51 17.85
C GLN A 37 -18.54 4.42 17.47
N ILE A 38 -18.20 3.42 16.65
CA ILE A 38 -16.89 3.31 15.98
C ILE A 38 -17.10 3.58 14.49
N PHE A 39 -16.48 4.64 13.98
CA PHE A 39 -16.45 4.93 12.56
C PHE A 39 -15.27 4.23 11.91
N VAL A 40 -15.54 3.38 10.92
CA VAL A 40 -14.51 2.74 10.08
C VAL A 40 -14.70 3.24 8.65
N ALA A 41 -13.66 3.87 8.09
CA ALA A 41 -13.71 4.34 6.71
C ALA A 41 -13.76 3.17 5.72
N PRO A 42 -14.49 3.27 4.61
CA PRO A 42 -14.59 2.19 3.63
C PRO A 42 -13.29 2.09 2.82
N PHE A 43 -12.79 0.88 2.60
CA PHE A 43 -11.66 0.66 1.70
C PHE A 43 -12.14 0.55 0.24
N ASP A 44 -11.77 1.54 -0.58
CA ASP A 44 -12.05 1.54 -2.01
C ASP A 44 -10.93 0.84 -2.79
N GLU A 45 -11.15 -0.43 -3.16
CA GLU A 45 -10.21 -1.20 -3.99
C GLU A 45 -10.01 -0.62 -5.39
N ASN A 46 -10.96 0.19 -5.89
CA ASN A 46 -10.93 0.77 -7.23
C ASN A 46 -10.37 2.19 -7.27
N ALA A 47 -9.85 2.68 -6.15
CA ALA A 47 -9.27 4.00 -6.04
C ALA A 47 -8.17 4.21 -7.10
N PRO A 48 -8.04 5.43 -7.67
CA PRO A 48 -7.08 5.71 -8.73
C PRO A 48 -5.62 5.51 -8.29
N GLU A 49 -5.34 5.58 -6.99
CA GLU A 49 -4.02 5.31 -6.41
C GLU A 49 -3.57 3.85 -6.56
N PHE A 50 -4.50 2.90 -6.74
CA PHE A 50 -4.23 1.48 -6.94
C PHE A 50 -4.27 1.05 -8.41
N LYS A 51 -4.38 2.03 -9.32
CA LYS A 51 -4.38 1.81 -10.76
C LYS A 51 -3.07 2.33 -11.37
N VAL A 52 -2.52 1.55 -12.29
CA VAL A 52 -1.32 1.86 -13.08
C VAL A 52 -1.72 1.89 -14.54
N PHE A 53 -1.02 2.69 -15.36
CA PHE A 53 -1.08 2.74 -16.84
C PHE A 53 -2.41 2.25 -17.45
N CYS A 54 -3.24 3.19 -17.94
CA CYS A 54 -4.51 2.86 -18.59
C CYS A 54 -5.55 2.17 -17.67
N GLY A 55 -5.45 2.36 -16.35
CA GLY A 55 -6.47 1.92 -15.39
C GLY A 55 -6.35 0.48 -14.89
N TRP A 56 -5.22 -0.20 -15.15
CA TRP A 56 -4.98 -1.57 -14.69
C TRP A 56 -4.70 -1.62 -13.19
N HIS A 57 -5.30 -2.59 -12.49
CA HIS A 57 -5.06 -2.77 -11.06
C HIS A 57 -3.59 -3.11 -10.78
N ILE A 58 -3.02 -2.52 -9.74
CA ILE A 58 -1.61 -2.62 -9.38
C ILE A 58 -1.13 -4.06 -9.21
N GLU A 59 -1.97 -4.94 -8.65
CA GLU A 59 -1.66 -6.36 -8.49
C GLU A 59 -1.49 -7.08 -9.82
N ARG A 60 -2.32 -6.75 -10.82
CA ARG A 60 -2.22 -7.35 -12.16
C ARG A 60 -0.95 -6.88 -12.86
N GLY A 61 -0.60 -5.60 -12.69
CA GLY A 61 0.67 -5.04 -13.17
C GLY A 61 1.88 -5.76 -12.55
N ALA A 62 1.89 -5.90 -11.22
CA ALA A 62 2.96 -6.59 -10.50
C ALA A 62 3.08 -8.07 -10.88
N ALA A 63 1.96 -8.78 -11.03
CA ALA A 63 1.95 -10.18 -11.46
C ALA A 63 2.52 -10.36 -12.89
N SER A 64 2.07 -9.53 -13.83
CA SER A 64 2.57 -9.57 -15.22
C SER A 64 4.08 -9.30 -15.29
N LEU A 65 4.57 -8.30 -14.54
CA LEU A 65 6.00 -8.00 -14.48
C LEU A 65 6.81 -9.10 -13.80
N ALA A 66 6.27 -9.76 -12.78
CA ALA A 66 6.93 -10.90 -12.15
C ALA A 66 7.05 -12.09 -13.10
N ILE A 67 6.00 -12.39 -13.88
CA ILE A 67 6.04 -13.44 -14.92
C ILE A 67 7.05 -13.08 -16.00
N PHE A 68 7.02 -11.85 -16.49
CA PHE A 68 7.97 -11.36 -17.48
C PHE A 68 9.43 -11.47 -16.99
N GLY A 69 9.70 -11.01 -15.77
CA GLY A 69 11.03 -11.08 -15.15
C GLY A 69 11.51 -12.53 -14.98
N MET A 70 10.64 -13.41 -14.50
CA MET A 70 10.96 -14.84 -14.39
C MET A 70 11.31 -15.46 -15.74
N SER A 71 10.55 -15.16 -16.79
CA SER A 71 10.85 -15.60 -18.15
C SER A 71 12.20 -15.08 -18.63
N MET A 72 12.52 -13.80 -18.37
CA MET A 72 13.81 -13.21 -18.74
C MET A 72 14.99 -13.88 -18.02
N VAL A 73 14.87 -14.15 -16.71
CA VAL A 73 15.90 -14.89 -15.95
C VAL A 73 16.17 -16.26 -16.58
N VAL A 74 15.11 -16.98 -16.95
CA VAL A 74 15.22 -18.30 -17.58
C VAL A 74 15.87 -18.20 -18.96
N ILE A 75 15.47 -17.22 -19.77
CA ILE A 75 16.04 -17.01 -21.11
C ILE A 75 17.53 -16.65 -21.01
N PHE A 76 17.91 -15.72 -20.13
CA PHE A 76 19.32 -15.37 -19.93
C PHE A 76 20.14 -16.56 -19.45
N PHE A 77 19.61 -17.36 -18.51
CA PHE A 77 20.25 -18.59 -18.08
C PHE A 77 20.51 -19.54 -19.27
N ILE A 78 19.47 -19.82 -20.07
CA ILE A 78 19.57 -20.73 -21.22
C ILE A 78 20.60 -20.19 -22.23
N SER A 79 20.51 -18.92 -22.60
CA SER A 79 21.43 -18.29 -23.54
C SER A 79 22.88 -18.37 -23.06
N THR A 80 23.17 -17.95 -21.82
CA THR A 80 24.52 -18.01 -21.26
C THR A 80 25.02 -19.45 -21.09
N PHE A 81 24.14 -20.38 -20.70
CA PHE A 81 24.50 -21.79 -20.55
C PHE A 81 24.90 -22.44 -21.87
N PHE A 82 24.24 -22.12 -23.00
CA PHE A 82 24.60 -22.72 -24.29
C PHE A 82 25.69 -21.98 -25.04
N GLU A 83 25.82 -20.67 -24.84
CA GLU A 83 26.84 -19.86 -25.52
C GLU A 83 28.23 -20.04 -24.90
N PHE A 84 28.30 -20.31 -23.59
CA PHE A 84 29.57 -20.46 -22.90
C PHE A 84 30.22 -21.82 -23.18
N ASN A 85 31.51 -21.81 -23.56
CA ASN A 85 32.24 -23.03 -23.88
C ASN A 85 32.84 -23.68 -22.61
N TRP A 86 31.98 -24.39 -21.87
CA TRP A 86 32.32 -25.02 -20.57
C TRP A 86 33.43 -26.07 -20.63
N TYR A 87 33.70 -26.65 -21.80
CA TYR A 87 34.61 -27.79 -21.94
C TYR A 87 36.04 -27.40 -22.32
N HIS A 88 36.30 -26.13 -22.66
CA HIS A 88 37.60 -25.72 -23.21
C HIS A 88 38.59 -25.15 -22.18
N HIS A 89 38.18 -25.02 -20.91
CA HIS A 89 38.99 -24.36 -19.88
C HIS A 89 39.47 -25.36 -18.81
N GLN A 90 40.79 -25.40 -18.60
CA GLN A 90 41.46 -26.31 -17.65
C GLN A 90 41.50 -25.76 -16.19
N ARG A 91 40.62 -24.83 -15.78
CA ARG A 91 40.75 -24.12 -14.49
C ARG A 91 39.42 -24.09 -13.72
N GLY A 92 39.48 -24.23 -12.40
CA GLY A 92 38.33 -24.17 -11.47
C GLY A 92 37.46 -22.89 -11.52
N VAL A 93 37.83 -21.91 -12.34
CA VAL A 93 37.01 -20.74 -12.68
C VAL A 93 35.68 -21.18 -13.32
N ASP A 94 35.66 -22.26 -14.10
CA ASP A 94 34.44 -22.73 -14.78
C ASP A 94 33.40 -23.31 -13.82
N ILE A 95 33.85 -24.00 -12.76
CA ILE A 95 32.97 -24.53 -11.72
C ILE A 95 32.32 -23.37 -10.96
N SER A 96 33.07 -22.31 -10.66
CA SER A 96 32.54 -21.13 -9.98
C SER A 96 31.55 -20.34 -10.85
N ALA A 97 31.82 -20.21 -12.15
CA ALA A 97 30.92 -19.56 -13.10
C ALA A 97 29.63 -20.36 -13.26
N LEU A 98 29.73 -21.69 -13.37
CA LEU A 98 28.59 -22.59 -13.46
C LEU A 98 27.73 -22.53 -12.19
N LEU A 99 28.37 -22.60 -11.01
CA LEU A 99 27.68 -22.48 -9.73
C LEU A 99 27.00 -21.11 -9.60
N GLY A 100 27.67 -20.04 -10.02
CA GLY A 100 27.11 -18.69 -10.07
C GLY A 100 25.89 -18.61 -10.98
N LEU A 101 25.95 -19.24 -12.16
CA LEU A 101 24.86 -19.26 -13.13
C LEU A 101 23.62 -20.02 -12.61
N PHE A 102 23.81 -21.17 -11.96
CA PHE A 102 22.70 -21.89 -11.30
C PHE A 102 22.15 -21.12 -10.09
N THR A 103 23.01 -20.46 -9.32
CA THR A 103 22.60 -19.61 -8.19
C THR A 103 21.78 -18.42 -8.70
N TYR A 104 22.19 -17.79 -9.80
CA TYR A 104 21.44 -16.73 -10.48
C TYR A 104 20.04 -17.22 -10.89
N LEU A 105 19.95 -18.39 -11.54
CA LEU A 105 18.66 -18.97 -11.93
C LEU A 105 17.78 -19.23 -10.70
N ALA A 106 18.31 -19.90 -9.69
CA ALA A 106 17.56 -20.27 -8.49
C ALA A 106 17.05 -19.03 -7.75
N LEU A 107 17.92 -18.05 -7.46
CA LEU A 107 17.54 -16.82 -6.78
C LEU A 107 16.60 -15.97 -7.63
N GLY A 108 16.87 -15.82 -8.93
CA GLY A 108 16.04 -15.03 -9.85
C GLY A 108 14.62 -15.57 -9.96
N VAL A 109 14.46 -16.88 -10.16
CA VAL A 109 13.13 -17.52 -10.16
C VAL A 109 12.46 -17.39 -8.80
N LEU A 110 13.20 -17.61 -7.72
CA LEU A 110 12.66 -17.55 -6.35
C LEU A 110 12.13 -16.14 -6.01
N VAL A 111 12.86 -15.06 -6.31
CA VAL A 111 12.40 -13.70 -6.01
C VAL A 111 11.14 -13.32 -6.78
N HIS A 112 11.04 -13.71 -8.05
CA HIS A 112 9.82 -13.48 -8.84
C HIS A 112 8.66 -14.35 -8.36
N TYR A 113 8.93 -15.60 -7.99
CA TYR A 113 7.93 -16.50 -7.43
C TYR A 113 7.33 -15.92 -6.13
N TYR A 114 8.15 -15.36 -5.25
CA TYR A 114 7.69 -14.73 -4.01
C TYR A 114 6.72 -13.56 -4.25
N VAL A 115 6.89 -12.79 -5.33
CA VAL A 115 5.92 -11.74 -5.71
C VAL A 115 4.58 -12.37 -6.07
N LEU A 116 4.56 -13.39 -6.93
CA LEU A 116 3.33 -14.09 -7.32
C LEU A 116 2.64 -14.76 -6.12
N TYR A 117 3.42 -15.39 -5.26
CA TYR A 117 2.93 -16.00 -4.03
C TYR A 117 2.35 -14.96 -3.07
N GLY A 118 3.01 -13.81 -2.90
CA GLY A 118 2.53 -12.71 -2.07
C GLY A 118 1.22 -12.11 -2.55
N ILE A 119 1.07 -11.92 -3.87
CA ILE A 119 -0.19 -11.47 -4.49
C ILE A 119 -1.28 -12.53 -4.27
N LYS A 120 -0.99 -13.82 -4.52
CA LYS A 120 -1.95 -14.91 -4.31
C LYS A 120 -2.40 -15.04 -2.86
N LYS A 121 -1.49 -14.86 -1.90
CA LYS A 121 -1.78 -14.90 -0.46
C LYS A 121 -2.32 -13.58 0.09
N GLN A 122 -2.36 -12.52 -0.72
CA GLN A 122 -2.80 -11.18 -0.31
C GLN A 122 -2.01 -10.65 0.88
N THR A 123 -0.69 -10.87 0.89
CA THR A 123 0.20 -10.55 2.02
C THR A 123 1.46 -9.84 1.56
N ALA A 124 1.65 -8.61 2.06
CA ALA A 124 2.75 -7.73 1.69
C ALA A 124 4.15 -8.24 2.06
N TYR A 125 4.26 -9.11 3.08
CA TYR A 125 5.54 -9.63 3.58
C TYR A 125 6.34 -10.39 2.51
N TYR A 126 5.68 -11.18 1.66
CA TYR A 126 6.37 -11.95 0.63
C TYR A 126 6.91 -11.11 -0.52
N LEU A 127 6.59 -9.81 -0.61
CA LEU A 127 7.16 -8.92 -1.62
C LEU A 127 8.55 -8.39 -1.22
N LEU A 128 8.92 -8.52 0.06
CA LEU A 128 10.19 -8.00 0.59
C LEU A 128 11.45 -8.61 -0.06
N PRO A 129 11.56 -9.93 -0.29
CA PRO A 129 12.75 -10.50 -0.94
C PRO A 129 13.03 -9.86 -2.30
N PHE A 130 11.99 -9.64 -3.10
CA PHE A 130 12.11 -8.94 -4.39
C PHE A 130 12.67 -7.53 -4.21
N ILE A 131 12.08 -6.75 -3.28
CA ILE A 131 12.49 -5.36 -3.03
C ILE A 131 13.95 -5.27 -2.60
N VAL A 132 14.37 -6.13 -1.67
CA VAL A 132 15.74 -6.13 -1.13
C VAL A 132 16.75 -6.55 -2.19
N VAL A 133 16.46 -7.61 -2.96
CA VAL A 133 17.39 -8.07 -4.01
C VAL A 133 17.50 -7.03 -5.11
N TYR A 134 16.39 -6.50 -5.62
CA TYR A 134 16.42 -5.50 -6.69
C TYR A 134 17.04 -4.17 -6.24
N SER A 135 16.93 -3.75 -4.98
CA SER A 135 17.59 -2.53 -4.52
C SER A 135 19.12 -2.68 -4.50
N VAL A 136 19.62 -3.85 -4.09
CA VAL A 136 21.05 -4.18 -4.13
C VAL A 136 21.55 -4.27 -5.57
N VAL A 137 20.83 -4.97 -6.45
CA VAL A 137 21.19 -5.08 -7.88
C VAL A 137 21.24 -3.70 -8.54
N LEU A 138 20.21 -2.87 -8.33
CA LEU A 138 20.14 -1.53 -8.91
C LEU A 138 21.27 -0.61 -8.41
N THR A 139 21.69 -0.76 -7.15
CA THR A 139 22.85 -0.05 -6.60
C THR A 139 24.14 -0.51 -7.29
N GLY A 140 24.32 -1.81 -7.48
CA GLY A 140 25.46 -2.37 -8.22
C GLY A 140 25.50 -1.91 -9.68
N GLU A 141 24.36 -1.88 -10.36
CA GLU A 141 24.24 -1.36 -11.73
C GLU A 141 24.55 0.14 -11.80
N GLY A 142 24.17 0.93 -10.80
CA GLY A 142 24.54 2.34 -10.70
C GLY A 142 26.05 2.55 -10.59
N VAL A 143 26.75 1.70 -9.81
CA VAL A 143 28.22 1.72 -9.74
C VAL A 143 28.84 1.31 -11.07
N ALA A 144 28.32 0.25 -11.70
CA ALA A 144 28.77 -0.19 -13.02
C ALA A 144 28.57 0.89 -14.09
N PHE A 145 27.46 1.64 -14.03
CA PHE A 145 27.17 2.75 -14.93
C PHE A 145 28.21 3.85 -14.83
N ILE A 146 28.58 4.23 -13.60
CA ILE A 146 29.66 5.20 -13.37
C ILE A 146 30.98 4.66 -13.91
N GLY A 147 31.30 3.37 -13.69
CA GLY A 147 32.52 2.75 -14.20
C GLY A 147 32.61 2.76 -15.74
N VAL A 148 31.52 2.41 -16.42
CA VAL A 148 31.42 2.46 -17.89
C VAL A 148 31.51 3.89 -18.39
N MET A 149 30.88 4.85 -17.71
CA MET A 149 30.99 6.28 -18.03
C MET A 149 32.44 6.76 -18.01
N VAL A 150 33.19 6.46 -16.95
CA VAL A 150 34.61 6.81 -16.85
C VAL A 150 35.40 6.23 -18.03
N LYS A 151 35.15 4.96 -18.39
CA LYS A 151 35.82 4.30 -19.53
C LYS A 151 35.51 4.91 -20.89
N ILE A 152 34.32 5.51 -21.06
CA ILE A 152 33.94 6.21 -22.30
C ILE A 152 34.67 7.55 -22.43
N PHE A 153 34.93 8.23 -21.31
CA PHE A 153 35.65 9.52 -21.30
C PHE A 153 37.18 9.39 -21.31
N GLU A 154 37.71 8.21 -20.99
CA GLU A 154 39.12 7.88 -21.18
C GLU A 154 39.49 7.81 -22.67
N THR A 155 40.76 8.13 -22.99
CA THR A 155 41.24 8.15 -24.38
C THR A 155 41.15 6.74 -24.98
N PRO A 156 40.48 6.55 -26.12
CA PRO A 156 40.24 5.21 -26.64
C PRO A 156 41.55 4.55 -27.08
N GLU A 157 41.87 3.39 -26.52
CA GLU A 157 42.95 2.56 -27.04
C GLU A 157 42.58 1.98 -28.42
N PRO A 158 43.56 1.82 -29.33
CA PRO A 158 43.31 1.48 -30.74
C PRO A 158 42.61 0.13 -30.98
N ASN A 159 42.47 -0.73 -29.97
CA ASN A 159 41.82 -2.04 -30.06
C ASN A 159 40.71 -2.26 -29.01
N GLN A 160 40.22 -1.20 -28.34
CA GLN A 160 39.19 -1.40 -27.31
C GLN A 160 37.79 -1.64 -27.91
N PRO A 161 36.99 -2.55 -27.34
CA PRO A 161 35.58 -2.69 -27.71
C PRO A 161 34.79 -1.42 -27.39
N SER A 162 33.77 -1.11 -28.19
CA SER A 162 32.93 0.06 -27.95
C SER A 162 32.09 -0.10 -26.68
N PHE A 163 32.39 0.71 -25.66
CA PHE A 163 31.62 0.77 -24.41
C PHE A 163 30.21 1.37 -24.58
N ILE A 164 29.92 2.00 -25.73
CA ILE A 164 28.61 2.61 -26.00
C ILE A 164 27.50 1.56 -26.03
N GLY A 165 27.76 0.37 -26.60
CA GLY A 165 26.78 -0.71 -26.62
C GLY A 165 26.47 -1.24 -25.21
N ILE A 166 27.51 -1.38 -24.38
CA ILE A 166 27.38 -1.79 -22.98
C ILE A 166 26.58 -0.75 -22.19
N LEU A 167 26.88 0.54 -22.40
CA LEU A 167 26.16 1.64 -21.78
C LEU A 167 24.67 1.62 -22.14
N PHE A 168 24.33 1.46 -23.42
CA PHE A 168 22.95 1.41 -23.87
C PHE A 168 22.20 0.25 -23.22
N ALA A 169 22.79 -0.95 -23.21
CA ALA A 169 22.21 -2.12 -22.55
C ALA A 169 22.00 -1.89 -21.05
N LEU A 170 22.96 -1.24 -20.38
CA LEU A 170 22.89 -0.93 -18.95
C LEU A 170 21.75 0.06 -18.63
N ILE A 171 21.58 1.11 -19.43
CA ILE A 171 20.48 2.08 -19.27
C ILE A 171 19.13 1.38 -19.41
N VAL A 172 18.96 0.54 -20.44
CA VAL A 172 17.72 -0.22 -20.64
C VAL A 172 17.45 -1.14 -19.46
N THR A 173 18.49 -1.82 -18.96
CA THR A 173 18.37 -2.73 -17.81
C THR A 173 17.95 -1.99 -16.54
N ILE A 174 18.63 -0.89 -16.21
CA ILE A 174 18.29 -0.04 -15.05
C ILE A 174 16.85 0.46 -15.14
N LEU A 175 16.41 0.91 -16.33
CA LEU A 175 15.06 1.43 -16.54
C LEU A 175 13.99 0.35 -16.32
N VAL A 176 14.19 -0.84 -16.90
CA VAL A 176 13.26 -1.97 -16.75
C VAL A 176 13.20 -2.40 -15.28
N GLN A 177 14.34 -2.59 -14.62
CA GLN A 177 14.39 -3.01 -13.22
C GLN A 177 13.78 -1.97 -12.28
N THR A 178 14.03 -0.68 -12.51
CA THR A 178 13.42 0.41 -11.73
C THR A 178 11.91 0.42 -11.87
N LEU A 179 11.39 0.23 -13.09
CA LEU A 179 9.95 0.13 -13.32
C LEU A 179 9.35 -1.07 -12.59
N MET A 180 10.00 -2.24 -12.65
CA MET A 180 9.55 -3.42 -11.93
C MET A 180 9.52 -3.20 -10.42
N LEU A 181 10.59 -2.63 -9.84
CA LEU A 181 10.68 -2.32 -8.42
C LEU A 181 9.61 -1.33 -7.98
N MET A 182 9.38 -0.27 -8.75
CA MET A 182 8.36 0.74 -8.46
C MET A 182 6.95 0.13 -8.43
N ILE A 183 6.62 -0.74 -9.38
CA ILE A 183 5.31 -1.41 -9.40
C ILE A 183 5.14 -2.38 -8.23
N VAL A 184 6.18 -3.15 -7.88
CA VAL A 184 6.12 -4.05 -6.72
C VAL A 184 6.01 -3.28 -5.41
N LEU A 185 6.69 -2.12 -5.27
CA LEU A 185 6.56 -1.25 -4.10
C LEU A 185 5.14 -0.72 -3.93
N ARG A 186 4.50 -0.25 -5.01
CA ARG A 186 3.09 0.19 -4.97
C ARG A 186 2.14 -0.95 -4.68
N CYS A 187 2.40 -2.15 -5.21
CA CYS A 187 1.63 -3.35 -4.88
C CYS A 187 1.75 -3.70 -3.38
N ARG A 188 2.96 -3.57 -2.81
CA ARG A 188 3.19 -3.77 -1.38
C ARG A 188 2.43 -2.75 -0.53
N GLU A 189 2.45 -1.48 -0.91
CA GLU A 189 1.67 -0.43 -0.23
C GLU A 189 0.17 -0.75 -0.25
N TYR A 190 -0.37 -1.12 -1.41
CA TYR A 190 -1.76 -1.57 -1.54
C TYR A 190 -2.09 -2.74 -0.61
N LEU A 191 -1.30 -3.82 -0.63
CA LEU A 191 -1.52 -4.99 0.22
C LEU A 191 -1.41 -4.65 1.71
N SER A 192 -0.51 -3.72 2.08
CA SER A 192 -0.38 -3.26 3.47
C SER A 192 -1.60 -2.46 3.92
N LEU A 193 -2.11 -1.56 3.07
CA LEU A 193 -3.31 -0.78 3.38
C LEU A 193 -4.54 -1.69 3.51
N LYS A 194 -4.68 -2.67 2.61
CA LYS A 194 -5.74 -3.68 2.67
C LYS A 194 -5.67 -4.50 3.97
N ALA A 195 -4.48 -4.91 4.38
CA ALA A 195 -4.28 -5.65 5.62
C ALA A 195 -4.59 -4.80 6.87
N ASN A 196 -4.17 -3.54 6.89
CA ASN A 196 -4.47 -2.61 7.97
C ASN A 196 -5.96 -2.38 8.12
N HIS A 197 -6.67 -2.14 7.01
CA HIS A 197 -8.12 -1.97 7.02
C HIS A 197 -8.84 -3.22 7.54
N ALA A 198 -8.42 -4.41 7.11
CA ALA A 198 -8.99 -5.66 7.63
C ALA A 198 -8.74 -5.82 9.15
N MET A 199 -7.59 -5.36 9.65
CA MET A 199 -7.29 -5.33 11.08
C MET A 199 -8.18 -4.34 11.83
N GLU A 200 -8.42 -3.15 11.29
CA GLU A 200 -9.29 -2.12 11.87
C GLU A 200 -10.73 -2.61 12.02
N ILE A 201 -11.29 -3.27 11.00
CA ILE A 201 -12.63 -3.88 11.09
C ILE A 201 -12.66 -4.92 12.21
N ARG A 202 -11.63 -5.77 12.31
CA ARG A 202 -11.55 -6.81 13.34
C ARG A 202 -11.46 -6.23 14.75
N ILE A 203 -10.74 -5.12 14.92
CA ILE A 203 -10.66 -4.39 16.18
C ILE A 203 -12.03 -3.78 16.53
N ALA A 204 -12.72 -3.20 15.55
CA ALA A 204 -14.07 -2.66 15.74
C ALA A 204 -15.07 -3.75 16.16
N GLU A 205 -15.05 -4.90 15.48
CA GLU A 205 -15.87 -6.08 15.83
C GLU A 205 -15.59 -6.58 17.25
N LYS A 206 -14.31 -6.70 17.63
CA LYS A 206 -13.92 -7.09 18.99
C LYS A 206 -14.38 -6.05 20.02
N GLY A 207 -14.27 -4.76 19.71
CA GLY A 207 -14.79 -3.68 20.56
C GLY A 207 -16.29 -3.82 20.82
N LYS A 208 -17.08 -4.13 19.79
CA LYS A 208 -18.52 -4.41 19.90
C LYS A 208 -18.83 -5.64 20.76
N THR A 209 -18.05 -6.72 20.67
CA THR A 209 -18.28 -7.90 21.54
C THR A 209 -18.01 -7.61 23.01
N GLN A 210 -17.09 -6.70 23.32
CA GLN A 210 -16.76 -6.30 24.69
C GLN A 210 -17.73 -5.27 25.25
N ASN A 211 -18.32 -4.44 24.40
CA ASN A 211 -19.31 -3.42 24.76
C ASN A 211 -20.53 -3.52 23.82
N PRO A 212 -21.57 -4.29 24.18
CA PRO A 212 -22.70 -4.56 23.29
C PRO A 212 -23.56 -3.32 22.96
N ALA A 213 -23.40 -2.22 23.70
CA ALA A 213 -24.01 -0.93 23.42
C ALA A 213 -23.30 -0.13 22.31
N MET A 214 -22.21 -0.66 21.74
CA MET A 214 -21.37 -0.01 20.74
C MET A 214 -21.78 -0.43 19.31
N GLU A 215 -22.11 0.54 18.48
CA GLU A 215 -22.48 0.43 17.07
C GLU A 215 -21.26 0.70 16.18
N ILE A 216 -21.06 -0.13 15.15
CA ILE A 216 -20.00 0.08 14.16
C ILE A 216 -20.65 0.73 12.95
N VAL A 217 -20.33 1.99 12.68
CA VAL A 217 -20.83 2.71 11.51
C VAL A 217 -19.72 2.72 10.47
N VAL A 218 -19.84 1.86 9.45
CA VAL A 218 -18.97 1.93 8.27
C VAL A 218 -19.43 3.15 7.46
N ALA A 219 -18.60 4.20 7.44
CA ALA A 219 -18.93 5.41 6.71
C ALA A 219 -19.17 5.06 5.23
N GLY A 220 -20.39 5.30 4.72
CA GLY A 220 -20.69 5.18 3.30
C GLY A 220 -21.34 3.88 2.79
N LYS A 221 -21.75 2.94 3.65
CA LYS A 221 -22.55 1.78 3.18
C LYS A 221 -23.99 1.70 3.69
N ASN A 222 -24.37 2.49 4.69
CA ASN A 222 -25.76 2.70 5.09
C ASN A 222 -25.87 4.07 5.76
N SER A 223 -26.10 5.13 4.99
CA SER A 223 -26.87 6.25 5.53
C SER A 223 -28.33 5.92 5.24
N PRO A 224 -29.14 5.50 6.23
CA PRO A 224 -30.57 5.67 6.06
C PRO A 224 -30.81 7.18 5.94
N GLU A 225 -31.39 7.59 4.82
CA GLU A 225 -32.08 8.86 4.72
C GLU A 225 -33.07 8.93 5.91
N SER A 226 -32.71 9.66 6.97
CA SER A 226 -33.72 10.14 7.91
C SER A 226 -34.16 11.52 7.42
N SER A 227 -35.14 11.48 6.55
CA SER A 227 -36.00 12.57 6.17
C SER A 227 -36.62 13.23 7.43
N THR A 228 -36.62 14.55 7.41
CA THR A 228 -37.73 15.42 7.86
C THR A 228 -38.00 15.57 9.37
N SER A 229 -37.74 16.78 9.87
CA SER A 229 -38.62 17.61 10.73
C SER A 229 -37.99 19.02 10.79
N GLN A 230 -38.29 19.91 9.85
CA GLN A 230 -39.28 20.99 9.97
C GLN A 230 -39.41 21.65 11.37
N ASP A 231 -38.93 22.89 11.41
CA ASP A 231 -39.48 24.11 12.02
C ASP A 231 -40.14 24.14 13.43
N GLN A 232 -39.64 25.14 14.16
CA GLN A 232 -40.31 26.04 15.11
C GLN A 232 -40.50 25.69 16.60
N PRO A 233 -40.43 26.71 17.49
CA PRO A 233 -40.26 26.58 18.93
C PRO A 233 -41.60 26.39 19.66
N PRO A 234 -41.65 25.72 20.82
CA PRO A 234 -42.88 25.64 21.59
C PRO A 234 -42.99 26.80 22.59
N THR A 235 -43.84 27.75 22.23
CA THR A 235 -44.62 28.61 23.12
C THR A 235 -45.46 27.74 24.07
N GLN A 236 -45.42 28.04 25.37
CA GLN A 236 -46.26 27.43 26.42
C GLN A 236 -47.75 27.68 26.18
N PRO A 237 -48.63 26.69 26.46
CA PRO A 237 -50.03 26.94 26.79
C PRO A 237 -50.35 26.53 28.24
N THR A 238 -50.93 27.47 28.98
CA THR A 238 -51.63 27.27 30.25
C THR A 238 -52.98 26.55 30.02
N PRO A 239 -53.46 25.77 31.00
CA PRO A 239 -54.90 25.65 31.23
C PRO A 239 -55.32 26.08 32.63
N HIS A 240 -56.42 26.84 32.64
CA HIS A 240 -57.25 27.31 33.75
C HIS A 240 -58.00 26.15 34.43
N ILE A 241 -58.12 26.16 35.78
CA ILE A 241 -59.31 25.68 36.50
C ILE A 241 -59.59 26.61 37.69
N SER A 242 -60.79 27.18 37.69
CA SER A 242 -61.49 27.94 38.74
C SER A 242 -62.27 26.95 39.65
N SER A 243 -62.58 27.17 40.94
CA SER A 243 -63.50 28.19 41.50
C SER A 243 -63.76 27.93 43.02
N ILE A 244 -64.02 29.01 43.79
CA ILE A 244 -64.89 29.16 45.01
C ILE A 244 -64.29 28.63 46.34
N GLU A 245 -64.21 29.37 47.46
CA GLU A 245 -65.27 30.02 48.27
C GLU A 245 -64.70 31.00 49.34
N ASN A 246 -65.49 32.01 49.75
CA ASN A 246 -65.20 32.99 50.82
C ASN A 246 -65.33 32.40 52.25
N PRO A 247 -64.85 33.12 53.28
CA PRO A 247 -65.79 33.56 54.32
C PRO A 247 -65.57 34.99 54.87
N VAL A 248 -66.66 35.77 54.85
CA VAL A 248 -67.36 36.48 55.96
C VAL A 248 -66.58 36.87 57.25
N PHE A 249 -66.55 38.19 57.50
CA PHE A 249 -66.57 39.00 58.75
C PHE A 249 -65.49 38.89 59.86
N GLY A 250 -64.87 40.06 60.13
CA GLY A 250 -65.03 40.82 61.39
C GLY A 250 -64.10 40.50 62.57
N VAL A 251 -63.19 41.43 62.91
CA VAL A 251 -63.18 42.30 64.11
C VAL A 251 -62.39 43.56 63.77
#